data_AF-A0A7Y1YLQ8-F1
#
_entry.id   AF-A0A7Y1YLQ8-F1
#
_cell.length_a   1.000
_cell.length_b   1.000
_cell.length_c   1.000
_cell.angle_alpha   90.00
_cell.angle_beta   90.00
_cell.angle_gamma   90.00
#
_symmetry.space_group_name_H-M   'P 1'
#
loop_
_entity.id
_entity.type
_entity.pdbx_description
1 polymer ?
#
loop_
_entity_poly.entity_id
_entity_poly.type
_entity_poly.pdbx_seq_one_letter_code
_entity_poly.pdbx_strand_id
1 'polypeptide(L)'
;MTDFSERTRVFAQIAAVAWVISSVIWSVVAGFNRFGEDGNVMNLIGWVVLVAAGVFTLLAMLGVAPAHHRSPVVKAGIAVYALGLAATVVVFWAVPLWAALYSIAMVLFAIGLPQVRRATLIVAGAMAAGVAAFVVLTALRVGTPDSYGDYPIAWAISYFLATMGAALGSFVLSRRVTSSQDNIPAAV
;
A
#
# COMPACT_ATOMS: atom_id res chain seq x y z
N MET A 1 10.30 18.49 19.38
CA MET A 1 10.31 17.87 18.02
C MET A 1 10.24 16.33 18.05
N THR A 2 10.15 15.67 19.21
CA THR A 2 10.13 14.21 19.37
C THR A 2 8.79 13.54 19.03
N ASP A 3 7.67 14.22 19.29
CA ASP A 3 6.31 13.68 19.11
C ASP A 3 5.97 13.41 17.62
N PHE A 4 6.44 14.26 16.71
CA PHE A 4 6.02 14.19 15.31
C PHE A 4 6.67 13.02 14.52
N SER A 5 7.94 12.76 14.77
CA SER A 5 8.63 11.58 14.23
C SER A 5 8.06 10.28 14.80
N GLU A 6 7.69 10.29 16.08
CA GLU A 6 7.08 9.13 16.73
C GLU A 6 5.72 8.77 16.13
N ARG A 7 4.84 9.75 15.91
CA ARG A 7 3.55 9.53 15.23
C ARG A 7 3.72 8.96 13.83
N THR A 8 4.66 9.49 13.04
CA THR A 8 4.95 9.00 11.69
C THR A 8 5.40 7.54 11.71
N ARG A 9 6.26 7.17 12.66
CA ARG A 9 6.70 5.78 12.87
C ARG A 9 5.52 4.87 13.19
N VAL A 10 4.67 5.28 14.14
CA VAL A 10 3.48 4.51 14.55
C VAL A 10 2.54 4.31 13.37
N PHE A 11 2.26 5.35 12.59
CA PHE A 11 1.42 5.22 11.38
C PHE A 11 2.03 4.26 10.35
N ALA A 12 3.34 4.32 10.12
CA ALA A 12 4.02 3.39 9.20
C ALA A 12 3.97 1.93 9.71
N GLN A 13 4.08 1.70 11.03
CA GLN A 13 3.95 0.36 11.62
C GLN A 13 2.52 -0.17 11.50
N ILE A 14 1.52 0.65 11.82
CA ILE A 14 0.11 0.28 11.68
C ILE A 14 -0.20 -0.03 10.22
N ALA A 15 0.28 0.80 9.27
CA ALA A 15 0.14 0.54 7.85
C ALA A 15 0.77 -0.79 7.46
N ALA A 16 1.99 -1.08 7.91
CA ALA A 16 2.67 -2.34 7.61
C ALA A 16 1.84 -3.56 8.08
N VAL A 17 1.37 -3.54 9.32
CA VAL A 17 0.53 -4.60 9.89
C VAL A 17 -0.79 -4.73 9.13
N ALA A 18 -1.45 -3.62 8.83
CA ALA A 18 -2.71 -3.61 8.09
C ALA A 18 -2.53 -4.17 6.66
N TRP A 19 -1.45 -3.83 5.97
CA TRP A 19 -1.11 -4.41 4.67
C TRP A 19 -0.92 -5.94 4.76
N VAL A 20 -0.22 -6.43 5.78
CA VAL A 20 -0.05 -7.89 6.02
C VAL A 20 -1.40 -8.57 6.25
N ILE A 21 -2.21 -8.04 7.17
CA ILE A 21 -3.52 -8.60 7.49
C ILE A 21 -4.40 -8.62 6.24
N SER A 22 -4.42 -7.52 5.47
CA SER A 22 -5.18 -7.44 4.23
C SER A 22 -4.73 -8.50 3.22
N SER A 23 -3.41 -8.68 3.06
CA SER A 23 -2.85 -9.71 2.17
C SER A 23 -3.33 -11.11 2.54
N VAL A 24 -3.34 -11.43 3.84
CA VAL A 24 -3.77 -12.74 4.34
C VAL A 24 -5.26 -12.94 4.11
N ILE A 25 -6.10 -11.97 4.49
CA ILE A 25 -7.56 -12.05 4.31
C ILE A 25 -7.89 -12.29 2.84
N TRP A 26 -7.31 -11.50 1.93
CA TRP A 26 -7.62 -11.61 0.51
C TRP A 26 -7.06 -12.88 -0.15
N SER A 27 -5.93 -13.40 0.34
CA SER A 27 -5.39 -14.69 -0.10
C SER A 27 -6.29 -15.85 0.35
N VAL A 28 -6.84 -15.78 1.56
CA VAL A 28 -7.81 -16.75 2.08
C VAL A 28 -9.12 -16.64 1.29
N VAL A 29 -9.69 -15.45 1.15
CA VAL A 29 -10.96 -15.23 0.41
C VAL A 29 -10.86 -15.77 -1.01
N ALA A 30 -9.79 -15.46 -1.74
CA ALA A 30 -9.63 -15.94 -3.12
C ALA A 30 -9.31 -17.44 -3.22
N GLY A 31 -8.64 -18.03 -2.22
CA GLY A 31 -8.38 -19.47 -2.14
C GLY A 31 -9.64 -20.30 -1.85
N PHE A 32 -10.67 -19.69 -1.26
CA PHE A 32 -11.88 -20.37 -0.83
C PHE A 32 -13.15 -19.78 -1.46
N ASN A 33 -13.19 -19.67 -2.79
CA ASN A 33 -14.35 -19.27 -3.62
C ASN A 33 -15.64 -20.15 -3.45
N ARG A 34 -15.84 -20.82 -2.31
CA ARG A 34 -17.00 -21.63 -1.94
C ARG A 34 -17.64 -21.25 -0.60
N PHE A 35 -17.24 -20.15 0.04
CA PHE A 35 -17.99 -19.68 1.21
C PHE A 35 -19.22 -18.91 0.72
N GLY A 36 -20.42 -19.42 1.06
CA GLY A 36 -21.70 -18.77 0.81
C GLY A 36 -21.82 -17.44 1.57
N GLU A 37 -22.73 -17.34 2.54
CA GLU A 37 -22.96 -16.08 3.29
C GLU A 37 -21.71 -15.59 4.06
N ASP A 38 -20.85 -16.49 4.53
CA ASP A 38 -19.61 -16.16 5.25
C ASP A 38 -18.56 -15.42 4.38
N GLY A 39 -18.61 -15.60 3.06
CA GLY A 39 -17.70 -14.92 2.11
C GLY A 39 -17.91 -13.40 2.09
N ASN A 40 -19.14 -12.94 2.35
CA ASN A 40 -19.49 -11.52 2.35
C ASN A 40 -18.88 -10.77 3.55
N VAL A 41 -18.87 -11.41 4.74
CA VAL A 41 -18.30 -10.82 5.96
C VAL A 41 -16.77 -10.69 5.82
N MET A 42 -16.10 -11.73 5.34
CA MET A 42 -14.64 -11.68 5.13
C MET A 42 -14.24 -10.69 4.04
N ASN A 43 -15.05 -10.54 2.99
CA ASN A 43 -14.87 -9.47 1.99
C ASN A 43 -14.96 -8.08 2.63
N LEU A 44 -16.00 -7.83 3.44
CA LEU A 44 -16.17 -6.53 4.10
C LEU A 44 -14.98 -6.21 5.02
N ILE A 45 -14.56 -7.16 5.85
CA ILE A 45 -13.39 -6.99 6.73
C ILE A 45 -12.13 -6.73 5.89
N GLY A 46 -11.92 -7.47 4.80
CA GLY A 46 -10.81 -7.29 3.88
C GLY A 46 -10.75 -5.87 3.30
N TRP A 47 -11.89 -5.31 2.89
CA TRP A 47 -11.98 -3.93 2.41
C TRP A 47 -11.69 -2.91 3.50
N VAL A 48 -12.25 -3.08 4.70
CA VAL A 48 -12.01 -2.16 5.82
C VAL A 48 -10.52 -2.13 6.19
N VAL A 49 -9.87 -3.29 6.26
CA VAL A 49 -8.44 -3.40 6.56
C VAL A 49 -7.60 -2.76 5.45
N LEU A 50 -7.96 -2.96 4.18
CA LEU A 50 -7.28 -2.33 3.04
C LEU A 50 -7.37 -0.80 3.09
N VAL A 51 -8.56 -0.26 3.31
CA VAL A 51 -8.76 1.19 3.43
C VAL A 51 -7.98 1.74 4.62
N ALA A 52 -8.00 1.05 5.76
CA ALA A 52 -7.21 1.43 6.92
C ALA A 52 -5.70 1.46 6.59
N ALA A 53 -5.17 0.42 5.92
CA ALA A 53 -3.78 0.38 5.47
C ALA A 53 -3.43 1.58 4.57
N GLY A 54 -4.32 1.91 3.63
CA GLY A 54 -4.22 3.07 2.78
C GLY A 54 -4.19 4.39 3.55
N VAL A 55 -5.14 4.60 4.46
CA VAL A 55 -5.23 5.80 5.31
C VAL A 55 -3.98 5.98 6.16
N PHE A 56 -3.52 4.93 6.86
CA PHE A 56 -2.33 5.03 7.71
C PHE A 56 -1.05 5.28 6.90
N THR A 57 -0.97 4.73 5.68
CA THR A 57 0.14 5.05 4.76
C THR A 57 0.10 6.53 4.35
N LEU A 58 -1.07 7.08 4.02
CA LEU A 58 -1.24 8.49 3.70
C LEU A 58 -0.88 9.39 4.89
N LEU A 59 -1.30 9.03 6.11
CA LEU A 59 -0.93 9.75 7.33
C LEU A 59 0.57 9.69 7.59
N ALA A 60 1.24 8.56 7.34
CA ALA A 60 2.69 8.47 7.40
C ALA A 60 3.37 9.36 6.35
N MET A 61 2.85 9.43 5.13
CA MET A 61 3.35 10.35 4.09
C MET A 61 3.21 11.82 4.53
N LEU A 62 2.05 12.20 5.06
CA LEU A 62 1.79 13.53 5.61
C LEU A 62 2.68 13.83 6.83
N GLY A 63 3.06 12.79 7.58
CA GLY A 63 4.02 12.83 8.67
C GLY A 63 5.46 13.09 8.21
N VAL A 64 5.87 12.61 7.04
CA VAL A 64 7.23 12.87 6.52
C VAL A 64 7.30 14.22 5.77
N ALA A 65 6.19 14.66 5.18
CA ALA A 65 6.11 15.82 4.31
C ALA A 65 6.46 17.21 4.92
N PRO A 66 6.36 17.51 6.24
CA PRO A 66 6.58 18.87 6.79
C PRO A 66 7.93 19.49 6.59
N ALA A 67 8.97 18.68 6.44
CA ALA A 67 10.28 19.19 6.05
C ALA A 67 10.32 19.72 4.59
N HIS A 68 9.31 19.39 3.76
CA HIS A 68 9.35 19.58 2.31
C HIS A 68 8.03 20.09 1.70
N HIS A 69 7.20 20.79 2.49
CA HIS A 69 5.91 21.38 2.08
C HIS A 69 5.96 22.30 0.86
N ARG A 70 7.15 22.68 0.38
CA ARG A 70 7.34 23.52 -0.82
C ARG A 70 7.52 22.71 -2.11
N SER A 71 7.79 21.41 -2.05
CA SER A 71 8.01 20.60 -3.25
C SER A 71 6.68 20.28 -3.96
N PRO A 72 6.46 20.74 -5.20
CA PRO A 72 5.25 20.42 -5.95
C PRO A 72 5.12 18.92 -6.23
N VAL A 73 6.26 18.23 -6.40
CA VAL A 73 6.30 16.78 -6.66
C VAL A 73 5.79 15.98 -5.45
N VAL A 74 6.14 16.38 -4.23
CA VAL A 74 5.65 15.73 -3.00
C VAL A 74 4.14 15.92 -2.86
N LYS A 75 3.63 17.13 -3.14
CA LYS A 75 2.19 17.40 -3.13
C LYS A 75 1.44 16.57 -4.16
N ALA A 76 1.97 16.48 -5.38
CA ALA A 76 1.41 15.64 -6.43
C ALA A 76 1.39 14.16 -5.99
N GLY A 77 2.47 13.65 -5.40
CA GLY A 77 2.52 12.29 -4.87
C GLY A 77 1.44 12.02 -3.82
N ILE A 78 1.25 12.92 -2.85
CA ILE A 78 0.19 12.82 -1.83
C ILE A 78 -1.20 12.86 -2.46
N ALA A 79 -1.43 13.77 -3.42
CA ALA A 79 -2.71 13.90 -4.10
C ALA A 79 -3.04 12.64 -4.92
N VAL A 80 -2.09 12.12 -5.69
CA VAL A 80 -2.27 10.87 -6.45
C VAL A 80 -2.51 9.68 -5.51
N TYR A 81 -1.85 9.65 -4.36
CA TYR A 81 -2.10 8.62 -3.36
C TYR A 81 -3.54 8.69 -2.82
N ALA A 82 -3.99 9.89 -2.45
CA ALA A 82 -5.35 10.12 -1.98
C ALA A 82 -6.40 9.76 -3.05
N LEU A 83 -6.10 10.02 -4.32
CA LEU A 83 -6.93 9.59 -5.45
C LEU A 83 -6.97 8.06 -5.58
N GLY A 84 -5.82 7.38 -5.43
CA GLY A 84 -5.76 5.91 -5.38
C GLY A 84 -6.59 5.32 -4.22
N LEU A 85 -6.56 5.99 -3.07
CA LEU A 85 -7.36 5.62 -1.90
C LEU A 85 -8.85 5.82 -2.14
N ALA A 86 -9.25 6.95 -2.71
CA ALA A 86 -10.63 7.18 -3.11
C ALA A 86 -11.09 6.16 -4.16
N ALA A 87 -10.24 5.85 -5.15
CA ALA A 87 -10.52 4.83 -6.17
C ALA A 87 -10.68 3.43 -5.56
N THR A 88 -9.93 3.10 -4.49
CA THR A 88 -10.10 1.84 -3.76
C THR A 88 -11.50 1.71 -3.16
N VAL A 89 -12.11 2.82 -2.73
CA VAL A 89 -13.46 2.85 -2.14
C VAL A 89 -14.54 2.89 -3.22
N VAL A 90 -14.39 3.76 -4.22
CA VAL A 90 -15.43 4.04 -5.23
C VAL A 90 -15.44 2.99 -6.35
N VAL A 91 -14.26 2.50 -6.75
CA VAL A 91 -14.07 1.58 -7.87
C VAL A 91 -13.27 0.37 -7.38
N PHE A 92 -13.79 -0.29 -6.35
CA PHE A 92 -13.15 -1.40 -5.66
C PHE A 92 -12.70 -2.53 -6.61
N TRP A 93 -13.46 -2.78 -7.68
CA TRP A 93 -13.19 -3.80 -8.69
C TRP A 93 -12.00 -3.48 -9.61
N ALA A 94 -11.64 -2.19 -9.79
CA ALA A 94 -10.56 -1.78 -10.68
C ALA A 94 -9.19 -1.83 -10.00
N VAL A 95 -8.80 -3.00 -9.51
CA VAL A 95 -7.53 -3.24 -8.78
C VAL A 95 -6.29 -2.73 -9.49
N PRO A 96 -6.12 -2.98 -10.81
CA PRO A 96 -4.98 -2.46 -11.53
C PRO A 96 -4.89 -0.93 -11.50
N LEU A 97 -6.03 -0.24 -11.52
CA LEU A 97 -6.09 1.22 -11.53
C LEU A 97 -5.58 1.80 -10.22
N TRP A 98 -6.16 1.39 -9.08
CA TRP A 98 -5.74 1.97 -7.80
C TRP A 98 -4.32 1.54 -7.41
N ALA A 99 -3.88 0.33 -7.78
CA ALA A 99 -2.49 -0.11 -7.56
C ALA A 99 -1.49 0.70 -8.41
N ALA A 100 -1.84 1.02 -9.66
CA ALA A 100 -1.04 1.90 -10.50
C ALA A 100 -0.96 3.32 -9.92
N LEU A 101 -2.09 3.87 -9.43
CA LEU A 101 -2.10 5.17 -8.75
C LEU A 101 -1.20 5.18 -7.52
N TYR A 102 -1.26 4.16 -6.67
CA TYR A 102 -0.36 4.03 -5.52
C TYR A 102 1.10 3.92 -5.95
N SER A 103 1.40 3.17 -7.01
CA SER A 103 2.76 3.08 -7.56
C SER A 103 3.28 4.44 -8.01
N ILE A 104 2.52 5.18 -8.83
CA ILE A 104 2.88 6.52 -9.31
C ILE A 104 3.08 7.48 -8.14
N ALA A 105 2.16 7.48 -7.18
CA ALA A 105 2.26 8.30 -5.99
C ALA A 105 3.56 8.06 -5.21
N MET A 106 3.92 6.78 -5.02
CA MET A 106 5.13 6.38 -4.31
C MET A 106 6.40 6.77 -5.06
N VAL A 107 6.41 6.69 -6.40
CA VAL A 107 7.52 7.18 -7.23
C VAL A 107 7.70 8.68 -7.09
N LEU A 108 6.61 9.46 -7.23
CA LEU A 108 6.65 10.92 -7.06
C LEU A 108 7.16 11.29 -5.66
N PHE A 109 6.67 10.60 -4.62
CA PHE A 109 7.12 10.80 -3.25
C PHE A 109 8.61 10.44 -3.08
N ALA A 110 9.09 9.37 -3.72
CA ALA A 110 10.51 8.98 -3.73
C ALA A 110 11.44 9.97 -4.45
N ILE A 111 10.93 10.66 -5.47
CA ILE A 111 11.64 11.73 -6.19
C ILE A 111 11.76 12.94 -5.28
N GLY A 112 10.67 13.33 -4.62
CA GLY A 112 10.63 14.51 -3.77
C GLY A 112 11.32 14.36 -2.41
N LEU A 113 11.53 13.13 -1.92
CA LEU A 113 12.06 12.85 -0.57
C LEU A 113 13.14 11.76 -0.58
N PRO A 114 14.40 12.11 -0.87
CA PRO A 114 15.51 11.15 -0.95
C PRO A 114 15.70 10.29 0.31
N GLN A 115 15.41 10.83 1.49
CA GLN A 115 15.56 10.13 2.78
C GLN A 115 14.69 8.87 2.91
N VAL A 116 13.51 8.86 2.27
CA VAL A 116 12.55 7.74 2.29
C VAL A 116 12.49 7.00 0.95
N ARG A 117 13.26 7.44 -0.06
CA ARG A 117 13.27 6.90 -1.42
C ARG A 117 13.30 5.38 -1.48
N ARG A 118 14.15 4.73 -0.70
CA ARG A 118 14.25 3.26 -0.74
C ARG A 118 12.95 2.59 -0.29
N ALA A 119 12.35 3.06 0.80
CA ALA A 119 11.11 2.51 1.32
C ALA A 119 9.97 2.68 0.31
N THR A 120 9.84 3.87 -0.27
CA THR A 120 8.76 4.19 -1.21
C THR A 120 8.95 3.50 -2.57
N LEU A 121 10.19 3.34 -3.04
CA LEU A 121 10.47 2.57 -4.27
C LEU A 121 10.18 1.07 -4.10
N ILE A 122 10.34 0.50 -2.89
CA ILE A 122 9.91 -0.87 -2.61
C ILE A 122 8.39 -0.98 -2.77
N VAL A 123 7.63 -0.06 -2.20
CA VAL A 123 6.16 -0.03 -2.34
C VAL A 123 5.77 0.13 -3.81
N ALA A 124 6.36 1.10 -4.51
CA ALA A 124 6.07 1.38 -5.92
C ALA A 124 6.35 0.16 -6.81
N GLY A 125 7.54 -0.43 -6.66
CA GLY A 125 7.94 -1.60 -7.42
C GLY A 125 7.02 -2.80 -7.20
N ALA A 126 6.61 -3.03 -5.95
CA ALA A 126 5.69 -4.11 -5.63
C ALA A 126 4.28 -3.89 -6.18
N MET A 127 3.74 -2.67 -6.08
CA MET A 127 2.46 -2.31 -6.68
C MET A 127 2.50 -2.50 -8.21
N ALA A 128 3.57 -2.05 -8.87
CA ALA A 128 3.77 -2.25 -10.29
C ALA A 128 3.90 -3.75 -10.65
N ALA A 129 4.63 -4.53 -9.85
CA ALA A 129 4.78 -5.96 -10.03
C ALA A 129 3.44 -6.70 -9.86
N GLY A 130 2.60 -6.29 -8.90
CA GLY A 130 1.25 -6.80 -8.75
C GLY A 130 0.39 -6.52 -9.98
N VAL A 131 0.40 -5.29 -10.49
CA VAL A 131 -0.32 -4.94 -11.73
C VAL A 131 0.19 -5.78 -12.91
N ALA A 132 1.50 -5.91 -13.09
CA ALA A 132 2.09 -6.70 -14.16
C ALA A 132 1.72 -8.19 -14.04
N ALA A 133 1.79 -8.75 -12.83
CA ALA A 133 1.36 -10.11 -12.55
C ALA A 133 -0.11 -10.31 -12.92
N PHE A 134 -0.99 -9.35 -12.60
CA PHE A 134 -2.41 -9.44 -12.91
C PHE A 134 -2.64 -9.52 -14.42
N VAL A 135 -2.00 -8.62 -15.17
CA VAL A 135 -2.12 -8.57 -16.63
C VAL A 135 -1.61 -9.87 -17.25
N VAL A 136 -0.43 -10.35 -16.83
CA VAL A 136 0.18 -11.56 -17.37
C VAL A 136 -0.61 -12.82 -17.03
N LEU A 137 -1.00 -13.00 -15.76
CA LEU A 137 -1.73 -14.18 -15.30
C LEU A 137 -3.13 -14.25 -15.92
N THR A 138 -3.80 -13.11 -16.09
CA THR A 138 -5.09 -13.01 -16.80
C THR A 138 -4.93 -13.35 -18.28
N ALA A 139 -3.89 -12.82 -18.95
CA ALA A 139 -3.60 -13.15 -20.36
C ALA A 139 -3.30 -14.64 -20.55
N LEU A 140 -2.63 -15.27 -19.58
CA LEU A 140 -2.35 -16.71 -19.54
C LEU A 140 -3.53 -17.55 -19.04
N ARG A 141 -4.66 -16.92 -18.68
CA ARG A 141 -5.88 -17.59 -18.17
C ARG A 141 -5.62 -18.46 -16.94
N VAL A 142 -4.81 -17.98 -16.00
CA VAL A 142 -4.46 -18.72 -14.79
C VAL A 142 -5.65 -18.79 -13.83
N GLY A 143 -6.19 -20.00 -13.66
CA GLY A 143 -7.34 -20.28 -12.82
C GLY A 143 -8.64 -20.45 -13.61
N THR A 144 -9.76 -20.52 -12.91
CA THR A 144 -11.10 -20.60 -13.52
C THR A 144 -11.72 -19.21 -13.54
N PRO A 145 -12.27 -18.75 -14.67
CA PRO A 145 -12.93 -17.46 -14.72
C PRO A 145 -14.23 -17.47 -13.89
N ASP A 146 -14.57 -16.33 -13.31
CA ASP A 146 -15.84 -16.13 -12.61
C ASP A 146 -16.98 -15.71 -13.57
N SER A 147 -18.14 -15.35 -13.02
CA SER A 147 -19.31 -14.89 -13.81
C SER A 147 -19.08 -13.59 -14.58
N TYR A 148 -18.03 -12.83 -14.24
CA TYR A 148 -17.66 -11.58 -14.89
C TYR A 148 -16.53 -11.77 -15.92
N GLY A 149 -16.00 -13.00 -16.06
CA GLY A 149 -14.88 -13.32 -16.94
C GLY A 149 -13.51 -12.98 -16.34
N ASP A 150 -13.46 -12.61 -15.07
CA ASP A 150 -12.23 -12.33 -14.34
C ASP A 150 -11.61 -13.61 -13.81
N TYR A 151 -10.30 -13.59 -13.52
CA TYR A 151 -9.54 -14.73 -12.98
C TYR A 151 -9.19 -14.50 -11.50
N PRO A 152 -9.96 -15.01 -10.53
CA PRO A 152 -9.78 -14.71 -9.11
C PRO A 152 -8.42 -15.12 -8.54
N ILE A 153 -7.83 -16.20 -9.07
CA ILE A 153 -6.49 -16.66 -8.66
C ILE A 153 -5.41 -15.68 -9.16
N ALA A 154 -5.51 -15.23 -10.41
CA ALA A 154 -4.63 -14.20 -10.95
C ALA A 154 -4.72 -12.90 -10.12
N TRP A 155 -5.94 -12.53 -9.74
CA TRP A 155 -6.21 -11.41 -8.85
C TRP A 155 -5.53 -11.57 -7.48
N ALA A 156 -5.68 -12.73 -6.84
CA ALA A 156 -5.13 -13.00 -5.51
C ALA A 156 -3.60 -12.91 -5.45
N ILE A 157 -2.92 -13.53 -6.41
CA ILE A 157 -1.46 -13.52 -6.51
C ILE A 157 -0.96 -12.09 -6.68
N SER A 158 -1.59 -11.35 -7.57
CA SER A 158 -1.25 -9.95 -7.88
C SER A 158 -1.44 -9.05 -6.67
N TYR A 159 -2.57 -9.21 -5.98
CA TYR A 159 -2.88 -8.50 -4.76
C TYR A 159 -1.86 -8.80 -3.66
N PHE A 160 -1.53 -10.08 -3.45
CA PHE A 160 -0.54 -10.50 -2.46
C PHE A 160 0.83 -9.87 -2.72
N LEU A 161 1.31 -9.89 -3.96
CA LEU A 161 2.60 -9.29 -4.33
C LEU A 161 2.63 -7.78 -4.03
N ALA A 162 1.57 -7.07 -4.43
CA ALA A 162 1.45 -5.63 -4.21
C ALA A 162 1.43 -5.27 -2.72
N THR A 163 0.60 -5.96 -1.95
CA THR A 163 0.37 -5.68 -0.52
C THR A 163 1.51 -6.13 0.38
N MET A 164 2.19 -7.24 0.07
CA MET A 164 3.41 -7.64 0.78
C MET A 164 4.56 -6.65 0.60
N GLY A 165 4.75 -6.12 -0.61
CA GLY A 165 5.75 -5.08 -0.79
C GLY A 165 5.37 -3.75 -0.17
N ALA A 166 4.08 -3.42 -0.11
CA ALA A 166 3.57 -2.28 0.66
C ALA A 166 3.87 -2.42 2.17
N ALA A 167 3.68 -3.61 2.71
CA ALA A 167 4.04 -3.94 4.09
C ALA A 167 5.55 -3.79 4.33
N LEU A 168 6.36 -4.38 3.45
CA LEU A 168 7.82 -4.30 3.54
C LEU A 168 8.32 -2.85 3.46
N GLY A 169 7.82 -2.07 2.51
CA GLY A 169 8.18 -0.66 2.37
C GLY A 169 7.80 0.16 3.60
N SER A 170 6.59 -0.06 4.15
CA SER A 170 6.12 0.57 5.39
C SER A 170 6.99 0.19 6.60
N PHE A 171 7.41 -1.06 6.69
CA PHE A 171 8.33 -1.53 7.72
C PHE A 171 9.73 -0.89 7.60
N VAL A 172 10.29 -0.83 6.40
CA VAL A 172 11.57 -0.16 6.12
C VAL A 172 11.49 1.32 6.48
N LEU A 173 10.36 1.98 6.17
CA LEU A 173 10.11 3.37 6.56
C LEU A 173 10.13 3.53 8.09
N SER A 174 9.42 2.68 8.83
CA SER A 174 9.36 2.77 10.30
C SER A 174 10.73 2.66 10.97
N ARG A 175 11.63 1.83 10.41
CA ARG A 175 12.99 1.65 10.96
C ARG A 175 13.88 2.88 10.73
N ARG A 176 13.73 3.55 9.58
CA ARG A 176 14.55 4.73 9.25
C ARG A 176 14.23 5.93 10.13
N VAL A 177 12.94 6.11 10.47
CA VAL A 177 12.51 7.19 11.37
C VAL A 177 13.15 7.06 12.76
N THR A 178 13.42 5.83 13.23
CA THR A 178 14.13 5.59 14.50
C THR A 178 15.60 6.00 14.42
N SER A 179 16.32 5.61 13.36
CA SER A 179 17.77 5.85 13.24
C SER A 179 18.19 7.32 13.14
N SER A 180 17.29 8.22 12.75
CA SER A 180 17.59 9.66 12.72
C SER A 180 17.54 10.33 14.10
N GLN A 181 16.89 9.71 15.10
CA GLN A 181 16.82 10.26 16.46
C GLN A 181 18.08 9.95 17.27
N ASP A 182 18.73 8.81 17.02
CA ASP A 182 19.92 8.36 17.78
C ASP A 182 21.21 9.12 17.43
N ASN A 183 21.19 9.93 16.36
CA ASN A 183 22.35 10.68 15.87
C ASN A 183 22.36 12.17 16.27
N ILE A 184 21.53 12.58 17.24
CA ILE A 184 21.64 13.92 17.83
C ILE A 184 22.68 13.81 18.95
N PRO A 185 23.90 14.38 18.79
CA PRO A 185 24.87 14.38 19.88
C PRO A 185 24.24 15.05 21.09
N ALA A 186 24.33 14.39 22.25
CA ALA A 186 23.92 14.98 23.51
C ALA A 186 24.64 16.34 23.62
N ALA A 187 23.87 17.42 23.63
CA ALA A 187 24.41 18.74 23.89
C ALA A 187 25.01 18.68 25.30
N VAL A 188 26.35 18.71 25.35
CA VAL A 188 27.14 18.89 26.58
C VAL A 188 27.17 20.38 26.91
#